data_AF-A0A7C4NKN1-F1
#
_entry.id   AF-A0A7C4NKN1-F1
#
_cell.length_a   1.000
_cell.length_b   1.000
_cell.length_c   1.000
_cell.angle_alpha   90.00
_cell.angle_beta   90.00
_cell.angle_gamma   90.00
#
_symmetry.space_group_name_H-M   'P 1'
#
loop_
_entity.id
_entity.type
_entity.pdbx_description
1 polymer ?
#
loop_
_entity_poly.entity_id
_entity_poly.type
_entity_poly.pdbx_seq_one_letter_code
_entity_poly.pdbx_strand_id
1 'polypeptide(L)'
;MSNLGKLKDYLRSYLMKRVPGHLTLLNILCISRYNADCISLALVSPSRLYSIVLAHYRGDIISTDYAFLLVFINPIIELLKKPELGEELLYLAKTGKDKEFIELIDKYLSSSEST
;
A
#
# COMPACT_ATOMS: atom_id res chain seq x y z
N MET A 1 -8.63 4.45 -18.60
CA MET A 1 -8.51 4.27 -17.15
C MET A 1 -7.04 4.02 -16.86
N SER A 2 -6.36 4.82 -16.03
CA SER A 2 -4.92 4.62 -15.76
C SER A 2 -4.67 3.29 -15.04
N ASN A 3 -3.48 2.70 -15.21
CA ASN A 3 -3.10 1.44 -14.57
C ASN A 3 -3.22 1.52 -13.04
N LEU A 4 -2.87 2.66 -12.46
CA LEU A 4 -3.07 2.95 -11.02
C LEU A 4 -4.55 2.98 -10.61
N GLY A 5 -5.46 3.40 -11.49
CA GLY A 5 -6.91 3.36 -11.23
C GLY A 5 -7.42 1.93 -11.08
N LYS A 6 -7.02 1.03 -12.00
CA LYS A 6 -7.34 -0.40 -11.90
C LYS A 6 -6.77 -1.03 -10.63
N LEU A 7 -5.52 -0.69 -10.27
CA LEU A 7 -4.88 -1.15 -9.04
C LEU A 7 -5.67 -0.69 -7.80
N LYS A 8 -6.07 0.59 -7.76
CA LYS A 8 -6.86 1.14 -6.65
C LYS A 8 -8.16 0.38 -6.44
N ASP A 9 -8.89 0.09 -7.51
CA ASP A 9 -10.17 -0.64 -7.43
C ASP A 9 -9.98 -2.11 -7.02
N TYR A 10 -8.90 -2.74 -7.48
CA TYR A 10 -8.50 -4.06 -7.02
C TYR A 10 -8.21 -4.07 -5.52
N LEU A 11 -7.35 -3.17 -5.04
CA LEU A 11 -6.98 -3.07 -3.62
C LEU A 11 -8.21 -2.84 -2.74
N ARG A 12 -9.12 -1.96 -3.17
CA ARG A 12 -10.37 -1.71 -2.46
C ARG A 12 -11.21 -2.98 -2.35
N SER A 13 -11.39 -3.69 -3.46
CA SER A 13 -12.16 -4.93 -3.49
C SER A 13 -11.52 -6.04 -2.65
N TYR A 14 -10.20 -6.15 -2.68
CA TYR A 14 -9.44 -7.13 -1.91
C TYR A 14 -9.58 -6.91 -0.41
N LEU A 15 -9.34 -5.67 0.03
CA LEU A 15 -9.33 -5.33 1.46
C LEU A 15 -10.71 -5.36 2.08
N MET A 16 -11.74 -4.93 1.35
CA MET A 16 -13.13 -5.04 1.83
C MET A 16 -13.56 -6.48 2.06
N LYS A 17 -13.02 -7.45 1.30
CA LYS A 17 -13.34 -8.87 1.46
C LYS A 17 -12.58 -9.53 2.61
N ARG A 18 -11.33 -9.13 2.86
CA ARG A 18 -10.45 -9.81 3.83
C ARG A 18 -10.37 -9.15 5.20
N VAL A 19 -10.35 -7.81 5.25
CA VAL A 19 -10.07 -7.07 6.47
C VAL A 19 -10.92 -5.79 6.61
N PRO A 20 -12.26 -5.85 6.46
CA PRO A 20 -13.11 -4.66 6.42
C PRO A 20 -13.04 -3.81 7.70
N GLY A 21 -12.99 -4.44 8.88
CA GLY A 21 -12.91 -3.73 10.16
C GLY A 21 -11.58 -2.99 10.34
N HIS A 22 -10.47 -3.63 9.97
CA HIS A 22 -9.14 -3.02 10.07
C HIS A 22 -8.98 -1.85 9.08
N LEU A 23 -9.46 -2.01 7.84
CA LEU A 23 -9.45 -0.94 6.85
C LEU A 23 -10.28 0.27 7.31
N THR A 24 -11.43 0.03 7.95
CA THR A 24 -12.28 1.12 8.46
C THR A 24 -11.54 1.95 9.52
N LEU A 25 -10.90 1.29 10.49
CA LEU A 25 -10.11 1.98 11.52
C LEU A 25 -8.95 2.76 10.91
N LEU A 26 -8.16 2.13 10.03
CA LEU A 26 -7.03 2.80 9.39
C LEU A 26 -7.51 3.99 8.54
N ASN A 27 -8.62 3.86 7.81
CA ASN A 27 -9.18 4.96 7.01
C ASN A 27 -9.54 6.17 7.86
N ILE A 28 -10.08 5.98 9.07
CA ILE A 28 -10.33 7.09 10.00
C ILE A 28 -9.01 7.84 10.30
N LEU A 29 -7.92 7.11 10.54
CA LEU A 29 -6.60 7.71 10.80
C LEU A 29 -6.03 8.42 9.56
N CYS A 30 -6.16 7.82 8.38
CA CYS A 30 -5.72 8.39 7.11
C CYS A 30 -6.48 9.69 6.78
N ILE A 31 -7.81 9.68 6.91
CA ILE A 31 -8.66 10.85 6.66
C ILE A 31 -8.35 11.95 7.67
N SER A 32 -8.23 11.61 8.96
CA SER A 32 -7.96 12.61 10.01
C SER A 32 -6.62 13.34 9.83
N ARG A 33 -5.59 12.67 9.29
CA ARG A 33 -4.24 13.25 9.15
C ARG A 33 -3.96 13.85 7.79
N TYR A 34 -4.51 13.29 6.72
CA TYR A 34 -4.15 13.68 5.35
C TYR A 34 -5.34 13.89 4.42
N ASN A 35 -6.58 13.86 4.93
CA ASN A 35 -7.82 14.04 4.16
C ASN A 35 -7.93 13.09 2.95
N ALA A 36 -7.38 11.87 3.09
CA ALA A 36 -7.42 10.83 2.07
C ALA A 36 -7.62 9.46 2.72
N ASP A 37 -8.31 8.54 2.04
CA ASP A 37 -8.39 7.14 2.47
C ASP A 37 -7.03 6.43 2.30
N CYS A 38 -6.80 5.35 3.04
CA CYS A 38 -5.50 4.71 3.08
C CYS A 38 -5.08 4.10 1.73
N ILE A 39 -6.02 3.66 0.90
CA ILE A 39 -5.70 3.11 -0.43
C ILE A 39 -5.24 4.22 -1.36
N SER A 40 -5.94 5.36 -1.35
CA SER A 40 -5.48 6.56 -2.05
C SER A 40 -4.10 6.99 -1.56
N LEU A 41 -3.88 6.99 -0.24
CA LEU A 41 -2.60 7.39 0.34
C LEU A 41 -1.47 6.42 -0.03
N ALA A 42 -1.72 5.11 -0.08
CA ALA A 42 -0.75 4.11 -0.51
C ALA A 42 -0.23 4.36 -1.94
N LEU A 43 -1.08 4.89 -2.82
CA LEU A 43 -0.77 5.14 -4.24
C LEU A 43 -0.31 6.57 -4.53
N VAL A 44 -0.17 7.42 -3.51
CA VAL A 44 0.28 8.81 -3.65
C VAL A 44 1.48 9.10 -2.77
N SER A 45 1.45 8.62 -1.52
CA SER A 45 2.50 8.81 -0.53
C SER A 45 2.54 7.62 0.44
N PRO A 46 3.09 6.47 0.00
CA PRO A 46 3.17 5.26 0.82
C PRO A 46 3.93 5.47 2.13
N SER A 47 4.92 6.37 2.17
CA SER A 47 5.62 6.71 3.41
C SER A 47 4.74 7.40 4.46
N ARG A 48 3.82 8.28 4.03
CA ARG A 48 2.83 8.86 4.94
C ARG A 48 1.91 7.80 5.48
N LEU A 49 1.45 6.86 4.65
CA LEU A 49 0.67 5.73 5.13
C LEU A 49 1.48 4.89 6.14
N TYR A 50 2.75 4.60 5.84
CA TYR A 50 3.61 3.85 6.76
C TYR A 50 3.75 4.57 8.11
N SER A 51 3.92 5.89 8.11
CA SER A 51 3.99 6.69 9.34
C SER A 51 2.70 6.62 10.20
N ILE A 52 1.53 6.48 9.56
CA ILE A 52 0.25 6.30 10.26
C ILE A 52 0.21 4.93 10.93
N VAL A 53 0.58 3.89 10.19
CA VAL A 53 0.63 2.53 10.69
C VAL A 53 1.63 2.44 11.85
N LEU A 54 2.81 3.07 11.71
CA LEU A 54 3.81 3.15 12.76
C LEU A 54 3.27 3.83 14.03
N ALA A 55 2.56 4.95 13.86
CA ALA A 55 1.94 5.63 14.99
C ALA A 55 0.82 4.78 15.64
N HIS A 56 0.06 4.03 14.84
CA HIS A 56 -0.98 3.11 15.34
C HIS A 56 -0.38 2.02 16.23
N TYR A 57 0.77 1.46 15.84
CA TYR A 57 1.54 0.50 16.62
C TYR A 57 2.51 1.15 17.61
N ARG A 58 2.31 2.43 17.97
CA ARG A 58 3.10 3.15 18.99
C ARG A 58 4.62 3.13 18.75
N GLY A 59 5.03 3.12 17.48
CA GLY A 59 6.43 3.09 17.10
C GLY A 59 7.07 1.70 17.00
N ASP A 60 6.30 0.62 17.21
CA ASP A 60 6.84 -0.73 17.03
C ASP A 60 7.04 -1.06 15.54
N ILE A 61 8.30 -1.09 15.12
CA ILE A 61 8.70 -1.28 13.72
C ILE A 61 8.31 -2.68 13.24
N ILE A 62 8.43 -3.70 14.07
CA ILE A 62 8.18 -5.10 13.65
C ILE A 62 6.69 -5.29 13.33
N SER A 63 5.79 -4.89 14.24
CA SER A 63 4.35 -4.96 13.98
C SER A 63 3.95 -4.08 12.80
N THR A 64 4.56 -2.91 12.66
CA THR A 64 4.29 -1.98 11.56
C THR A 64 4.67 -2.59 10.22
N ASP A 65 5.89 -3.12 10.10
CA ASP A 65 6.38 -3.77 8.89
C ASP A 65 5.48 -4.94 8.50
N TYR A 66 5.16 -5.80 9.48
CA TYR A 66 4.30 -6.95 9.24
C TYR A 66 2.90 -6.55 8.79
N ALA A 67 2.26 -5.62 9.49
CA ALA A 67 0.92 -5.14 9.14
C ALA A 67 0.91 -4.43 7.79
N PHE A 68 1.90 -3.59 7.51
CA PHE A 68 1.99 -2.86 6.26
C PHE A 68 2.21 -3.80 5.08
N LEU A 69 3.09 -4.80 5.25
CA LEU A 69 3.34 -5.81 4.25
C LEU A 69 2.08 -6.64 3.99
N LEU A 70 1.41 -7.14 5.03
CA LEU A 70 0.21 -7.96 4.91
C LEU A 70 -0.97 -7.23 4.28
N VAL A 71 -1.21 -5.98 4.68
CA VAL A 71 -2.42 -5.24 4.29
C VAL A 71 -2.22 -4.48 2.99
N PHE A 72 -1.07 -3.84 2.77
CA PHE A 72 -0.90 -2.93 1.64
C PHE A 72 0.00 -3.48 0.53
N ILE A 73 1.06 -4.22 0.86
CA ILE A 73 2.04 -4.70 -0.14
C ILE A 73 1.64 -6.05 -0.72
N ASN A 74 1.24 -7.01 0.11
CA ASN A 74 0.88 -8.36 -0.32
C ASN A 74 -0.18 -8.38 -1.43
N PRO A 75 -1.27 -7.58 -1.36
CA PRO A 75 -2.24 -7.56 -2.45
C PRO A 75 -1.64 -7.03 -3.77
N ILE A 76 -0.67 -6.10 -3.70
CA ILE A 76 0.01 -5.56 -4.88
C ILE A 76 0.89 -6.64 -5.50
N ILE A 77 1.74 -7.30 -4.73
CA ILE A 77 2.66 -8.32 -5.25
C ILE A 77 1.93 -9.59 -5.70
N GLU A 78 0.80 -9.94 -5.05
CA GLU A 78 -0.11 -11.01 -5.50
C GLU A 78 -0.71 -10.67 -6.87
N LEU A 79 -1.18 -9.44 -7.08
CA LEU A 79 -1.70 -8.99 -8.36
C LEU A 79 -0.63 -9.01 -9.46
N LEU A 80 0.57 -8.51 -9.14
CA LEU A 80 1.69 -8.44 -10.08
C LEU A 80 2.33 -9.81 -10.35
N LYS A 81 2.05 -10.82 -9.52
CA LYS A 81 2.72 -12.13 -9.50
C LYS A 81 4.24 -11.99 -9.33
N LYS A 82 4.65 -11.08 -8.44
CA LYS A 82 6.05 -10.69 -8.19
C LYS A 82 6.36 -10.63 -6.69
N PRO A 83 6.38 -11.79 -5.99
CA PRO A 83 6.61 -11.82 -4.54
C PRO A 83 7.95 -11.19 -4.12
N GLU A 84 8.95 -11.22 -5.00
CA GLU A 84 10.28 -10.64 -4.77
C GLU A 84 10.26 -9.12 -4.53
N LEU A 85 9.19 -8.42 -4.91
CA LEU A 85 9.07 -6.97 -4.73
C LEU A 85 8.68 -6.57 -3.29
N GLY A 86 8.27 -7.53 -2.45
CA GLY A 86 7.71 -7.23 -1.14
C GLY A 86 8.66 -6.43 -0.23
N GLU A 87 9.91 -6.87 -0.14
CA GLU A 87 10.93 -6.22 0.69
C GLU A 87 11.33 -4.85 0.14
N GLU A 88 11.47 -4.73 -1.19
CA GLU A 88 11.84 -3.48 -1.85
C GLU A 88 10.74 -2.42 -1.66
N LEU A 89 9.48 -2.77 -1.90
CA LEU A 89 8.34 -1.87 -1.69
C LEU A 89 8.26 -1.43 -0.22
N LEU A 90 8.45 -2.35 0.72
CA LEU A 90 8.45 -2.01 2.14
C LEU A 90 9.60 -1.03 2.47
N TYR A 91 10.80 -1.30 1.96
CA TYR A 91 11.96 -0.42 2.14
C TYR A 91 11.70 0.99 1.57
N LEU A 92 11.14 1.09 0.37
CA LEU A 92 10.85 2.38 -0.27
C LEU A 92 9.81 3.18 0.55
N ALA A 93 8.74 2.54 1.01
CA ALA A 93 7.74 3.16 1.89
C ALA A 93 8.37 3.66 3.20
N LYS A 94 9.22 2.84 3.84
CA LYS A 94 9.90 3.18 5.10
C LYS A 94 10.86 4.37 4.99
N THR A 95 11.51 4.49 3.83
CA THR A 95 12.59 5.47 3.63
C THR A 95 12.12 6.76 2.97
N GLY A 96 10.81 6.94 2.75
CA GLY A 96 10.27 8.16 2.15
C GLY A 96 10.45 8.24 0.64
N LYS A 97 10.82 7.14 -0.03
CA LYS A 97 11.05 7.06 -1.47
C LYS A 97 9.74 6.80 -2.22
N ASP A 98 8.78 7.70 -2.02
CA ASP A 98 7.41 7.55 -2.52
C ASP A 98 7.37 7.48 -4.05
N LYS A 99 8.20 8.27 -4.73
CA LYS A 99 8.24 8.31 -6.20
C LYS A 99 8.72 6.98 -6.76
N GLU A 100 9.83 6.47 -6.24
CA GLU A 100 10.43 5.20 -6.64
C GLU A 100 9.47 4.03 -6.36
N PHE A 101 8.72 4.07 -5.26
CA PHE A 101 7.70 3.07 -4.94
C PHE A 101 6.63 3.00 -6.05
N ILE A 102 6.11 4.16 -6.46
CA ILE A 102 5.07 4.24 -7.49
C ILE A 102 5.62 3.86 -8.87
N GLU A 103 6.83 4.33 -9.22
CA GLU A 103 7.50 3.97 -10.48
C GLU A 103 7.75 2.47 -10.59
N LEU A 104 8.14 1.82 -9.47
CA LEU A 104 8.34 0.37 -9.43
C LEU A 104 7.03 -0.37 -9.72
N ILE A 105 5.93 0.01 -9.07
CA ILE A 105 4.61 -0.59 -9.33
C ILE A 105 4.19 -0.38 -10.80
N ASP A 106 4.31 0.84 -11.31
CA ASP A 106 3.85 1.18 -12.66
C ASP A 106 4.63 0.44 -13.76
N LYS A 107 5.94 0.25 -13.55
CA LYS A 107 6.81 -0.58 -14.42
C LYS A 107 6.27 -2.00 -14.57
N TYR A 108 5.89 -2.64 -13.47
CA TYR A 108 5.39 -4.02 -13.49
C TYR A 108 3.93 -4.13 -13.96
N LEU A 109 3.09 -3.14 -13.66
CA LEU A 109 1.75 -3.07 -14.23
C LEU A 109 1.80 -3.00 -15.77
N SER A 110 2.65 -2.15 -16.32
CA SER A 110 2.79 -2.00 -17.78
C SER A 110 3.34 -3.26 -18.45
N SER A 111 4.21 -3.99 -17.77
CA SER A 111 4.79 -5.25 -18.27
C SER A 111 3.78 -6.41 -18.24
N SER A 112 2.83 -6.39 -17.30
CA SER A 112 1.80 -7.43 -17.14
C SER A 112 0.72 -7.45 -18.22
N GLU A 113 0.53 -6.34 -18.95
CA GLU A 113 -0.44 -6.25 -20.07
C GLU A 113 0.15 -6.74 -21.41
N SER A 114 1.44 -7.11 -21.45
CA SER A 114 2.14 -7.53 -22.67
C SER A 114 2.23 -9.05 -22.86
N THR A 115 1.55 -9.83 -22.01
CA THR A 115 1.54 -11.31 -22.03
C THR A 115 0.11 -11.82 -21.95
#